data_AF-T1I4Z6-F1
#
_entry.id   AF-T1I4Z6-F1
#
_cell.length_a   1.000
_cell.length_b   1.000
_cell.length_c   1.000
_cell.angle_alpha   90.00
_cell.angle_beta   90.00
_cell.angle_gamma   90.00
#
_symmetry.space_group_name_H-M   'P 1'
#
loop_
_entity.id
_entity.type
_entity.pdbx_description
1 polymer ?
#
loop_
_entity_poly.entity_id
_entity_poly.type
_entity_poly.pdbx_seq_one_letter_code
_entity_poly.pdbx_strand_id
1 'polypeptide(L)'
;HRTTSLYVPTVVCSDFMKKGEFYNKKTLLENKCIDIMKNVTGISSSRLKQEHIDAWYNLWNAGLYISKSKAAGALNGDKINATLYYVLSNTLLNPLMDRSNGTTATRSYNSYAEGCYGGYHHTL
;
A
#
# COMPACT_ATOMS: atom_id res chain seq x y z
N HIS A 1 15.90 -28.08 10.47
CA HIS A 1 15.11 -27.77 9.26
C HIS A 1 15.57 -26.42 8.71
N ARG A 2 16.17 -26.38 7.51
CA ARG A 2 16.48 -25.11 6.81
C ARG A 2 15.25 -24.76 5.97
N THR A 3 14.58 -23.67 6.31
CA THR A 3 13.47 -23.13 5.51
C THR A 3 14.08 -22.28 4.40
N THR A 4 13.90 -22.68 3.15
CA THR A 4 14.30 -21.89 1.98
C THR A 4 13.16 -20.93 1.67
N SER A 5 13.37 -19.63 1.81
CA SER A 5 12.37 -18.60 1.50
C SER A 5 12.68 -17.94 0.16
N LEU A 6 11.69 -17.90 -0.74
CA LEU A 6 11.75 -17.16 -1.99
C LEU A 6 11.06 -15.80 -1.80
N TYR A 7 11.74 -14.72 -2.15
CA TYR A 7 11.19 -13.37 -2.11
C TYR A 7 11.03 -12.84 -3.54
N VAL A 8 9.78 -12.56 -3.94
CA VAL A 8 9.45 -12.02 -5.26
C VAL A 8 8.87 -10.62 -5.07
N PRO A 9 9.66 -9.54 -5.25
CA PRO A 9 9.13 -8.18 -5.21
C PRO A 9 8.16 -7.96 -6.37
N THR A 10 7.06 -7.27 -6.10
CA THR A 10 6.04 -6.92 -7.10
C THR A 10 5.84 -5.41 -7.09
N VAL A 11 5.78 -4.80 -8.28
CA VAL A 11 5.55 -3.36 -8.46
C VAL A 11 4.38 -3.17 -9.40
N VAL A 12 3.43 -2.33 -8.99
CA VAL A 12 2.28 -1.92 -9.80
C VAL A 12 2.41 -0.43 -10.06
N CYS A 13 2.46 -0.04 -11.34
CA CYS A 13 2.44 1.37 -11.74
C CYS A 13 1.11 1.68 -12.42
N SER A 14 0.45 2.74 -11.97
CA SER A 14 -0.78 3.25 -12.57
C SER A 14 -0.61 4.70 -12.99
N ASP A 15 -1.17 5.09 -14.13
CA ASP A 15 -1.23 6.48 -14.59
C ASP A 15 -2.57 6.77 -15.28
N PHE A 16 -3.01 8.03 -15.22
CA PHE A 16 -4.19 8.50 -15.92
C PHE A 16 -3.83 8.91 -17.34
N MET A 17 -4.57 8.43 -18.33
CA MET A 17 -4.30 8.68 -19.75
C MET A 17 -5.54 9.20 -20.44
N LYS A 18 -5.39 10.14 -21.38
CA LYS A 18 -6.50 10.51 -22.27
C LYS A 18 -6.65 9.44 -23.36
N LYS A 19 -7.86 9.35 -23.92
CA LYS A 19 -8.14 8.44 -25.05
C LYS A 19 -7.20 8.80 -26.21
N GLY A 20 -6.44 7.80 -26.71
CA GLY A 20 -5.48 7.96 -27.80
C GLY A 20 -4.01 8.12 -27.37
N GLU A 21 -3.71 8.35 -26.09
CA GLU A 21 -2.33 8.50 -25.58
C GLU A 21 -1.69 7.18 -25.13
N PHE A 22 -2.41 6.06 -25.25
CA PHE A 22 -2.01 4.77 -24.70
C PHE A 22 -0.60 4.36 -25.11
N TYR A 23 -0.29 4.37 -26.42
CA TYR A 23 1.00 3.91 -26.92
C TYR A 23 2.18 4.77 -26.43
N ASN A 24 1.97 6.09 -26.31
CA ASN A 24 3.01 7.01 -25.84
C ASN A 24 3.28 6.83 -24.34
N LYS A 25 2.24 6.62 -23.55
CA LYS A 25 2.35 6.45 -22.09
C LYS A 25 2.70 5.03 -21.67
N LYS A 26 2.37 4.01 -22.46
CA LYS A 26 2.69 2.60 -22.18
C LYS A 26 4.19 2.42 -21.96
N THR A 27 5.00 2.80 -22.95
CA THR A 27 6.46 2.63 -22.87
C THR A 27 7.06 3.40 -21.68
N LEU A 28 6.54 4.60 -21.41
CA LEU A 28 6.97 5.40 -20.26
C LEU A 28 6.65 4.69 -18.93
N LEU A 29 5.44 4.13 -18.81
CA LEU A 29 5.00 3.43 -17.60
C LEU A 29 5.76 2.11 -17.39
N GLU A 30 6.03 1.37 -18.47
CA GLU A 30 6.85 0.14 -18.45
C GLU A 30 8.27 0.44 -17.99
N ASN A 31 8.93 1.44 -18.58
CA ASN A 31 10.26 1.86 -18.17
C ASN A 31 10.29 2.29 -16.70
N LYS A 32 9.28 3.05 -16.26
CA LYS A 32 9.13 3.44 -14.85
C LYS A 32 9.05 2.21 -13.92
N CYS A 33 8.24 1.21 -14.27
CA CYS A 33 8.15 0.00 -13.44
C CYS A 33 9.47 -0.78 -13.41
N ILE A 34 10.15 -0.89 -14.55
CA ILE A 34 11.45 -1.57 -14.65
C ILE A 34 12.49 -0.86 -13.77
N ASP A 35 12.53 0.47 -13.79
CA ASP A 35 13.49 1.23 -13.00
C ASP A 35 13.21 1.13 -11.49
N ILE A 36 11.94 1.14 -11.07
CA ILE A 36 11.57 0.88 -9.68
C ILE A 36 11.98 -0.54 -9.28
N MET A 37 11.68 -1.55 -10.11
CA MET A 37 12.06 -2.93 -9.84
C MET A 37 13.57 -3.10 -9.68
N LYS A 38 14.37 -2.52 -10.58
CA LYS A 38 15.84 -2.54 -10.47
C LYS A 38 16.31 -1.95 -9.14
N ASN A 39 15.75 -0.81 -8.76
CA ASN A 39 16.09 -0.16 -7.50
C ASN A 39 15.72 -1.06 -6.30
N VAL A 40 14.50 -1.57 -6.25
CA VAL A 40 14.02 -2.45 -5.16
C VAL A 40 14.85 -3.74 -5.06
N THR A 41 15.23 -4.35 -6.20
CA THR A 41 16.10 -5.54 -6.19
C THR A 41 17.51 -5.26 -5.70
N GLY A 42 17.97 -4.01 -5.76
CA GLY A 42 19.27 -3.59 -5.21
C GLY A 42 19.24 -3.29 -3.70
N ILE A 43 18.05 -3.24 -3.08
CA ILE A 43 17.86 -2.92 -1.66
C ILE A 43 17.81 -4.23 -0.85
N SER A 44 18.45 -4.24 0.33
CA SER A 44 18.35 -5.38 1.23
C SER A 44 16.93 -5.52 1.80
N SER A 45 16.49 -6.75 2.03
CA SER A 45 15.19 -7.01 2.68
C SER A 45 15.05 -6.31 4.03
N SER A 46 16.14 -6.20 4.80
CA SER A 46 16.16 -5.47 6.07
C SER A 46 15.86 -3.98 5.91
N ARG A 47 16.44 -3.33 4.90
CA ARG A 47 16.22 -1.92 4.61
C ARG A 47 14.81 -1.69 4.10
N LEU A 48 14.31 -2.53 3.20
CA LEU A 48 12.94 -2.43 2.70
C LEU A 48 11.91 -2.56 3.84
N LYS A 49 12.16 -3.48 4.78
CA LYS A 49 11.34 -3.63 5.98
C LYS A 49 11.35 -2.37 6.84
N GLN A 50 12.53 -1.75 7.04
CA GLN A 50 12.63 -0.52 7.82
C GLN A 50 11.88 0.64 7.15
N GLU A 51 12.07 0.82 5.84
CA GLU A 51 11.35 1.86 5.09
C GLU A 51 9.82 1.68 5.16
N HIS A 52 9.33 0.43 5.14
CA HIS A 52 7.91 0.15 5.35
C HIS A 52 7.42 0.52 6.77
N ILE A 53 8.22 0.19 7.79
CA ILE A 53 7.91 0.55 9.19
C ILE A 53 7.83 2.07 9.34
N ASP A 54 8.79 2.80 8.79
CA ASP A 54 8.84 4.26 8.88
C ASP A 54 7.65 4.90 8.15
N ALA A 55 7.30 4.39 6.96
CA ALA A 55 6.11 4.82 6.23
C ALA A 55 4.82 4.58 7.02
N TRP A 56 4.70 3.42 7.68
CA TRP A 56 3.55 3.12 8.55
C TRP A 56 3.47 4.07 9.74
N TYR A 57 4.59 4.36 10.42
CA TYR A 57 4.60 5.33 11.53
C TYR A 57 4.19 6.74 11.08
N ASN A 58 4.65 7.17 9.90
CA ASN A 58 4.27 8.48 9.35
C ASN A 58 2.78 8.55 9.01
N LEU A 59 2.21 7.46 8.47
CA LEU A 59 0.79 7.37 8.15
C LEU A 59 -0.09 7.29 9.40
N TRP A 60 0.35 6.51 10.39
CA TRP A 60 -0.35 6.26 11.65
C TRP A 60 0.18 7.14 12.81
N ASN A 61 0.38 8.43 12.55
CA ASN A 61 0.95 9.34 13.54
C ASN A 61 -0.01 9.63 14.72
N ALA A 62 -1.33 9.47 14.52
CA ALA A 62 -2.33 9.76 15.54
C ALA A 62 -2.44 8.70 16.67
N GLY A 63 -1.82 7.53 16.49
CA GLY A 63 -1.63 6.48 17.52
C GLY A 63 -2.82 6.25 18.46
N LEU A 64 -3.77 5.37 18.10
CA LEU A 64 -4.82 4.93 19.03
C LEU A 64 -4.39 3.67 19.79
N TYR A 65 -4.51 3.69 21.12
CA TYR A 65 -4.34 2.53 21.99
C TYR A 65 -5.67 2.20 22.67
N ILE A 66 -6.10 0.94 22.55
CA ILE A 66 -7.33 0.43 23.17
C ILE A 66 -6.94 -0.67 24.15
N SER A 67 -7.37 -0.53 25.41
CA SER A 67 -7.12 -1.53 26.44
C SER A 67 -7.76 -2.87 26.09
N LYS A 68 -7.06 -3.96 26.40
CA LYS A 68 -7.54 -5.32 26.13
C LYS A 68 -8.75 -5.65 27.01
N SER A 69 -9.90 -5.88 26.38
CA SER A 69 -11.10 -6.40 27.02
C SER A 69 -11.03 -7.93 27.13
N LYS A 70 -11.46 -8.44 28.29
CA LYS A 70 -11.57 -9.88 28.60
C LYS A 70 -12.99 -10.42 28.38
N ALA A 71 -13.94 -9.60 27.96
CA ALA A 71 -15.30 -10.06 27.70
C ALA A 71 -15.31 -11.06 26.52
N ALA A 72 -16.18 -12.07 26.60
CA ALA A 72 -16.35 -13.02 25.53
C ALA A 72 -16.77 -12.29 24.24
N GLY A 73 -16.07 -12.56 23.14
CA GLY A 73 -16.33 -11.91 21.85
C GLY A 73 -15.88 -10.44 21.75
N ALA A 74 -15.13 -9.92 22.73
CA ALA A 74 -14.68 -8.53 22.68
C ALA A 74 -13.73 -8.26 21.50
N LEU A 75 -14.03 -7.18 20.77
CA LEU A 75 -13.14 -6.64 19.75
C LEU A 75 -11.95 -5.95 20.44
N ASN A 76 -10.75 -6.46 20.21
CA ASN A 76 -9.52 -5.99 20.85
C ASN A 76 -8.60 -5.28 19.84
N GLY A 77 -7.58 -4.60 20.37
CA GLY A 77 -6.67 -3.77 19.59
C GLY A 77 -5.93 -4.51 18.47
N ASP A 78 -5.73 -5.83 18.58
CA ASP A 78 -5.16 -6.67 17.52
C ASP A 78 -6.02 -6.69 16.26
N LYS A 79 -7.33 -6.97 16.39
CA LYS A 79 -8.27 -6.98 15.25
C LYS A 79 -8.49 -5.58 14.69
N ILE A 80 -8.54 -4.58 15.56
CA ILE A 80 -8.69 -3.17 15.17
C ILE A 80 -7.46 -2.71 14.39
N ASN A 81 -6.26 -2.97 14.90
CA ASN A 81 -5.00 -2.59 14.24
C ASN A 81 -4.80 -3.33 12.91
N ALA A 82 -5.16 -4.61 12.85
CA ALA A 82 -5.12 -5.37 11.60
C ALA A 82 -6.07 -4.80 10.54
N THR A 83 -7.30 -4.45 10.94
CA THR A 83 -8.30 -3.84 10.05
C THR A 83 -7.82 -2.48 9.54
N LEU A 84 -7.30 -1.66 10.44
CA LEU A 84 -6.77 -0.36 10.11
C LEU A 84 -5.57 -0.46 9.16
N TYR A 85 -4.62 -1.35 9.44
CA TYR A 85 -3.49 -1.62 8.56
C TYR A 85 -3.98 -2.04 7.18
N TYR A 86 -4.94 -2.95 7.12
CA TYR A 86 -5.56 -3.37 5.86
C TYR A 86 -6.17 -2.18 5.11
N VAL A 87 -6.99 -1.37 5.75
CA VAL A 87 -7.64 -0.23 5.07
C VAL A 87 -6.58 0.77 4.58
N LEU A 88 -5.69 1.22 5.46
CA LEU A 88 -4.73 2.28 5.16
C LEU A 88 -3.65 1.86 4.15
N SER A 89 -3.26 0.58 4.13
CA SER A 89 -2.29 0.07 3.16
C SER A 89 -2.89 -0.16 1.76
N ASN A 90 -4.21 -0.34 1.66
CA ASN A 90 -4.91 -0.57 0.38
C ASN A 90 -5.63 0.66 -0.16
N THR A 91 -5.89 1.67 0.67
CA THR A 91 -6.26 2.98 0.17
C THR A 91 -5.02 3.58 -0.46
N LEU A 92 -4.96 3.60 -1.79
CA LEU A 92 -4.02 4.44 -2.52
C LEU A 92 -4.12 5.83 -1.87
N LEU A 93 -3.03 6.30 -1.27
CA LEU A 93 -2.89 7.71 -0.95
C LEU A 93 -3.10 8.42 -2.27
N ASN A 94 -4.31 8.94 -2.44
CA ASN A 94 -4.69 9.76 -3.57
C ASN A 94 -3.55 10.78 -3.73
N PRO A 95 -3.07 11.09 -4.94
CA PRO A 95 -2.10 12.16 -5.15
C PRO A 95 -2.68 13.57 -4.83
N LEU A 96 -3.51 13.69 -3.79
CA LEU A 96 -3.90 14.93 -3.13
C LEU A 96 -2.72 15.61 -2.41
N MET A 97 -1.55 14.96 -2.34
CA MET A 97 -0.30 15.62 -1.98
C MET A 97 0.48 16.18 -3.17
N ASP A 98 -0.10 16.22 -4.38
CA ASP A 98 0.31 17.24 -5.34
C ASP A 98 -0.32 18.58 -4.91
N ARG A 99 0.33 19.23 -3.94
CA ARG A 99 -0.02 20.56 -3.43
C ARG A 99 0.38 21.63 -4.45
N SER A 100 0.00 21.43 -5.70
CA SER A 100 0.15 22.42 -6.75
C SER A 100 -1.12 22.40 -7.61
N ASN A 101 -1.82 23.54 -7.65
CA ASN A 101 -2.90 23.85 -8.58
C ASN A 101 -4.34 23.42 -8.18
N GLY A 102 -4.84 24.01 -7.08
CA GLY A 102 -6.09 24.79 -7.05
C GLY A 102 -7.42 24.22 -7.57
N THR A 103 -7.51 22.94 -7.90
CA THR A 103 -8.76 22.29 -8.33
C THR A 103 -8.93 20.99 -7.57
N THR A 104 -9.74 21.06 -6.51
CA THR A 104 -10.19 19.90 -5.73
C THR A 104 -11.09 19.04 -6.61
N ALA A 105 -10.48 18.21 -7.46
CA ALA A 105 -11.17 17.07 -8.04
C ALA A 105 -11.44 16.09 -6.89
N THR A 106 -12.67 16.05 -6.42
CA THR A 106 -13.24 14.99 -5.58
C THR A 106 -13.15 13.67 -6.36
N ARG A 107 -11.97 13.06 -6.35
CA ARG A 107 -11.75 11.74 -6.94
C ARG A 107 -12.33 10.70 -5.99
N SER A 108 -13.21 9.87 -6.53
CA SER A 108 -13.81 8.72 -5.86
C SER A 108 -12.72 7.90 -5.19
N TYR A 109 -12.90 7.59 -3.91
CA TYR A 109 -12.13 6.58 -3.17
C TYR A 109 -12.41 5.23 -3.84
N ASN A 110 -11.73 4.97 -4.97
CA ASN A 110 -11.69 3.64 -5.53
C ASN A 110 -10.71 2.89 -4.64
N SER A 111 -11.21 2.36 -3.52
CA SER A 111 -10.63 1.20 -2.87
C SER A 111 -10.71 0.07 -3.88
N TYR A 112 -9.79 0.06 -4.85
CA TYR A 112 -9.67 -1.03 -5.79
C TYR A 112 -9.53 -2.30 -4.92
N ALA A 113 -10.48 -3.22 -5.06
CA ALA A 113 -10.46 -4.50 -4.37
C ALA A 113 -9.24 -5.37 -4.77
N GLU A 114 -8.38 -4.86 -5.66
CA GLU A 114 -7.10 -5.43 -6.08
C GLU A 114 -5.94 -5.09 -5.14
N GLY A 115 -6.24 -4.84 -3.87
CA GLY A 115 -5.22 -4.73 -2.84
C GLY A 115 -4.41 -6.02 -2.68
N CYS A 116 -3.18 -5.93 -2.18
CA CYS A 116 -2.29 -7.09 -1.92
C CYS A 116 -2.93 -8.18 -1.02
N TYR A 117 -4.02 -7.84 -0.34
CA TYR A 117 -4.75 -8.71 0.59
C TYR A 117 -6.18 -9.07 0.12
N GLY A 118 -6.61 -8.67 -1.09
CA GLY A 118 -7.98 -8.86 -1.59
C GLY A 118 -8.45 -10.31 -1.75
N GLY A 119 -7.53 -11.28 -1.65
CA GLY A 119 -7.85 -12.72 -1.65
C GLY A 119 -7.97 -13.37 -0.27
N TYR A 120 -7.58 -12.69 0.81
CA TYR A 120 -7.50 -13.29 2.15
C TYR A 120 -8.63 -12.80 3.06
N HIS A 121 -9.87 -13.15 2.72
CA HIS A 121 -11.02 -12.93 3.60
C HIS A 121 -11.08 -13.92 4.79
N HIS A 122 -10.16 -14.89 4.87
CA HIS A 122 -10.19 -16.00 5.83
C HIS A 122 -9.19 -15.89 7.00
N THR A 123 -8.46 -14.78 7.15
CA THR A 123 -7.47 -14.60 8.23
C THR A 123 -7.90 -13.60 9.32
N LEU A 124 -9.17 -13.64 9.74
CA LEU A 124 -9.69 -12.87 10.88
C LEU A 124 -10.41 -13.74 11.92
#